data_AF-A0A7Z9C1U4-F1
#
_entry.id   AF-A0A7Z9C1U4-F1
#
_cell.length_a   1.000
_cell.length_b   1.000
_cell.length_c   1.000
_cell.angle_alpha   90.00
_cell.angle_beta   90.00
_cell.angle_gamma   90.00
#
_symmetry.space_group_name_H-M   'P 1'
#
loop_
_entity.id
_entity.type
_entity.pdbx_description
1 polymer ?
#
loop_
_entity_poly.entity_id
_entity_poly.type
_entity_poly.pdbx_seq_one_letter_code
_entity_poly.pdbx_strand_id
1 'polypeptide(L)'
;MISSQVIYKEIETLTTQLIETGLSEEQNFPSCVRFPNNIYKIAYSGMQDISIALKNVEYAEIYNELNKNKNYNIKMIDGALIQFLYTYENSSLISHRLAFFPSPNLEAFQNESEMYEMDEIYADIIAKNILPVPIRLDYDPKNYQEIDHPKCHLTLGQFKNCRIPVSSPITPLTFMSLILRSFYNTAFKKFTDKFPSSQNLFSETITDAEKKLLHINIVI
;
A
#
# COMPACT_ATOMS: atom_id res chain seq x y z
N MET A 1 19.22 9.25 6.16
CA MET A 1 18.93 8.20 5.15
C MET A 1 18.06 7.15 5.82
N ILE A 2 16.88 6.85 5.27
CA ILE A 2 15.91 5.95 5.91
C ILE A 2 16.37 4.51 5.72
N SER A 3 16.73 3.83 6.81
CA SER A 3 17.26 2.46 6.76
C SER A 3 16.16 1.41 6.66
N SER A 4 16.55 0.19 6.28
CA SER A 4 15.65 -0.98 6.28
C SER A 4 15.06 -1.27 7.67
N GLN A 5 15.81 -1.04 8.74
CA GLN A 5 15.30 -1.23 10.12
C GLN A 5 14.19 -0.23 10.46
N VAL A 6 14.30 1.02 9.99
CA VAL A 6 13.25 2.04 10.20
C VAL A 6 11.97 1.60 9.49
N ILE A 7 12.07 1.20 8.22
CA ILE A 7 10.91 0.74 7.43
C ILE A 7 10.25 -0.49 8.06
N TYR A 8 11.04 -1.47 8.49
CA TYR A 8 10.53 -2.66 9.18
C TYR A 8 9.72 -2.27 10.42
N LYS A 9 10.29 -1.38 11.26
CA LYS A 9 9.66 -0.93 12.49
C LYS A 9 8.39 -0.11 12.24
N GLU A 10 8.36 0.71 11.19
CA GLU A 10 7.15 1.44 10.79
C GLU A 10 6.02 0.47 10.39
N ILE A 11 6.31 -0.57 9.60
CA ILE A 11 5.31 -1.59 9.22
C ILE A 11 4.82 -2.37 10.45
N GLU A 12 5.73 -2.76 11.34
CA GLU A 12 5.39 -3.48 12.58
C GLU A 12 4.50 -2.64 13.51
N THR A 13 4.81 -1.34 13.63
CA THR A 13 4.03 -0.39 14.42
C THR A 13 2.64 -0.20 13.82
N LEU A 14 2.54 0.01 12.49
CA LEU A 14 1.25 0.11 11.80
C LEU A 14 0.41 -1.16 11.98
N THR A 15 1.03 -2.33 11.83
CA THR A 15 0.35 -3.62 12.01
C THR A 15 -0.26 -3.70 13.41
N THR A 16 0.52 -3.39 14.44
CA THR A 16 0.06 -3.39 15.84
C THR A 16 -1.11 -2.42 16.05
N GLN A 17 -1.02 -1.20 15.53
CA GLN A 17 -2.06 -0.18 15.73
C GLN A 17 -3.35 -0.49 15.00
N LEU A 18 -3.27 -1.07 13.79
CA LEU A 18 -4.45 -1.51 13.05
C LEU A 18 -5.17 -2.65 13.79
N ILE A 19 -4.44 -3.54 14.46
CA ILE A 19 -5.03 -4.56 15.35
C ILE A 19 -5.69 -3.90 16.57
N GLU A 20 -4.98 -3.02 17.28
CA GLU A 20 -5.47 -2.37 18.51
C GLU A 20 -6.69 -1.46 18.29
N THR A 21 -6.81 -0.89 17.08
CA THR A 21 -7.96 -0.08 16.68
C THR A 21 -9.11 -0.89 16.12
N GLY A 22 -8.92 -2.19 15.90
CA GLY A 22 -9.90 -3.07 15.28
C GLY A 22 -10.13 -2.80 13.79
N LEU A 23 -9.19 -2.14 13.10
CA LEU A 23 -9.26 -1.86 11.66
C LEU A 23 -8.66 -2.96 10.78
N SER A 24 -7.94 -3.92 11.39
CA SER A 24 -7.42 -5.12 10.75
C SER A 24 -8.30 -6.33 11.07
N GLU A 25 -8.82 -6.99 10.04
CA GLU A 25 -9.51 -8.29 10.16
C GLU A 25 -8.48 -9.43 10.25
N GLU A 26 -7.44 -9.38 9.42
CA GLU A 26 -6.36 -10.36 9.37
C GLU A 26 -5.04 -9.71 8.97
N GLN A 27 -3.91 -10.26 9.42
CA GLN A 27 -2.59 -9.67 9.17
C GLN A 27 -1.49 -10.73 9.03
N ASN A 28 -0.50 -10.40 8.21
CA ASN A 28 0.79 -11.08 8.17
C ASN A 28 1.87 -10.07 8.56
N PHE A 29 2.50 -10.30 9.71
CA PHE A 29 3.55 -9.42 10.22
C PHE A 29 4.70 -9.28 9.21
N PRO A 30 5.37 -8.10 9.20
CA PRO A 30 6.53 -7.91 8.36
C PRO A 30 7.62 -8.91 8.72
N SER A 31 8.38 -9.31 7.72
CA SER A 31 9.58 -10.13 7.80
C SER A 31 10.71 -9.40 7.08
N CYS A 32 11.95 -9.60 7.54
CA CYS A 32 13.14 -9.08 6.89
C CYS A 32 14.04 -10.26 6.51
N VAL A 33 14.14 -10.52 5.20
CA VAL A 33 14.95 -11.63 4.67
C VAL A 33 16.21 -11.06 4.03
N ARG A 34 17.37 -11.61 4.43
CA ARG A 34 18.67 -11.26 3.86
C ARG A 34 19.03 -12.22 2.73
N PHE A 35 19.49 -11.65 1.63
CA PHE A 35 20.01 -12.35 0.46
C PHE A 35 21.53 -12.08 0.30
N PRO A 36 22.23 -12.81 -0.59
CA PRO A 36 23.59 -12.47 -0.99
C PRO A 36 23.72 -11.01 -1.46
N ASN A 37 24.96 -10.51 -1.51
CA ASN A 37 25.28 -9.12 -1.91
C ASN A 37 24.64 -8.03 -1.02
N ASN A 38 24.38 -8.34 0.25
CA ASN A 38 23.76 -7.42 1.21
C ASN A 38 22.40 -6.87 0.73
N ILE A 39 21.63 -7.71 0.04
CA ILE A 39 20.25 -7.38 -0.30
C ILE A 39 19.35 -7.76 0.87
N TYR A 40 18.47 -6.84 1.26
CA TYR A 40 17.46 -7.03 2.32
C TYR A 40 16.08 -6.81 1.73
N LYS A 41 15.18 -7.78 1.89
CA LYS A 41 13.78 -7.64 1.51
C LYS A 41 12.91 -7.56 2.74
N ILE A 42 12.09 -6.51 2.80
CA ILE A 42 11.06 -6.33 3.82
C ILE A 42 9.72 -6.57 3.14
N ALA A 43 8.99 -7.58 3.61
CA ALA A 43 7.71 -8.02 3.05
C ALA A 43 6.87 -8.72 4.13
N TYR A 44 5.63 -9.08 3.84
CA TYR A 44 4.87 -9.99 4.71
C TYR A 44 5.55 -11.36 4.83
N SER A 45 5.36 -12.03 5.98
CA SER A 45 5.94 -13.35 6.23
C SER A 45 5.47 -14.38 5.19
N GLY A 46 6.39 -15.22 4.70
CA GLY A 46 6.08 -16.26 3.71
C GLY A 46 5.88 -15.75 2.27
N MET A 47 6.28 -14.51 1.97
CA MET A 47 6.12 -13.90 0.65
C MET A 47 6.62 -14.80 -0.49
N GLN A 48 5.71 -15.08 -1.43
CA GLN A 48 6.01 -15.68 -2.73
C GLN A 48 5.73 -14.64 -3.83
N ASP A 49 6.62 -14.54 -4.81
CA ASP A 49 6.40 -13.65 -5.95
C ASP A 49 5.48 -14.31 -6.97
N ILE A 50 4.17 -14.08 -6.84
CA ILE A 50 3.16 -14.56 -7.78
C ILE A 50 2.85 -13.56 -8.91
N SER A 51 3.57 -12.42 -8.97
CA SER A 51 3.22 -11.31 -9.86
C SER A 51 3.35 -11.64 -11.36
N ILE A 52 4.14 -12.65 -11.70
CA ILE A 52 4.29 -13.15 -13.07
C ILE A 52 3.06 -13.93 -13.53
N ALA A 53 2.36 -14.61 -12.62
CA ALA A 53 1.23 -15.48 -12.93
C ALA A 53 -0.09 -14.70 -13.13
N LEU A 54 -0.17 -13.45 -12.66
CA LEU A 54 -1.39 -12.65 -12.62
C LEU A 54 -1.48 -11.58 -13.73
N LYS A 55 -0.88 -11.84 -14.90
CA LYS A 55 -0.96 -10.90 -16.04
C LYS A 55 -2.24 -11.15 -16.84
N ASN A 56 -2.98 -10.07 -17.13
CA ASN A 56 -4.17 -10.08 -17.99
C ASN A 56 -5.32 -10.94 -17.46
N VAL A 57 -5.62 -10.79 -16.17
CA VAL A 57 -6.74 -11.43 -15.46
C VAL A 57 -7.64 -10.35 -14.85
N GLU A 58 -8.90 -10.71 -14.59
CA GLU A 58 -9.87 -9.81 -13.97
C GLU A 58 -9.43 -9.40 -12.57
N TYR A 59 -9.78 -8.18 -12.17
CA TYR A 59 -9.38 -7.63 -10.86
C TYR A 59 -9.79 -8.55 -9.69
N ALA A 60 -11.00 -9.09 -9.75
CA ALA A 60 -11.52 -9.99 -8.72
C ALA A 60 -10.68 -11.26 -8.59
N GLU A 61 -10.15 -11.80 -9.70
CA GLU A 61 -9.28 -12.98 -9.68
C GLU A 61 -7.93 -12.67 -9.03
N ILE A 62 -7.33 -11.52 -9.34
CA ILE A 62 -6.11 -11.04 -8.69
C ILE A 62 -6.31 -10.93 -7.18
N TYR A 63 -7.38 -10.25 -6.77
CA TYR A 63 -7.71 -10.08 -5.36
C TYR A 63 -7.91 -11.44 -4.68
N ASN A 64 -8.68 -12.35 -5.28
CA ASN A 64 -8.95 -13.66 -4.71
C ASN A 64 -7.68 -14.49 -4.54
N GLU A 65 -6.76 -14.45 -5.51
CA GLU A 65 -5.48 -15.16 -5.41
C GLU A 65 -4.57 -14.54 -4.33
N LEU A 66 -4.56 -13.21 -4.21
CA LEU A 66 -3.84 -12.53 -3.14
C LEU A 66 -4.41 -12.90 -1.77
N ASN A 67 -5.74 -12.88 -1.63
CA ASN A 67 -6.43 -13.20 -0.39
C ASN A 67 -6.22 -14.65 0.03
N LYS A 68 -6.46 -15.60 -0.89
CA LYS A 68 -6.34 -17.05 -0.66
C LYS A 68 -4.94 -17.46 -0.20
N ASN A 69 -3.90 -16.87 -0.78
CA ASN A 69 -2.51 -17.19 -0.45
C ASN A 69 -1.93 -16.27 0.64
N LYS A 70 -2.74 -15.42 1.26
CA LYS A 70 -2.31 -14.47 2.29
C LYS A 70 -1.17 -13.54 1.83
N ASN A 71 -1.21 -13.14 0.57
CA ASN A 71 -0.20 -12.28 -0.05
C ASN A 71 -0.45 -10.80 0.25
N TYR A 72 -0.45 -10.44 1.53
CA TYR A 72 -0.67 -9.08 2.01
C TYR A 72 -0.11 -8.91 3.41
N ASN A 73 0.16 -7.68 3.81
CA ASN A 73 0.50 -7.35 5.19
C ASN A 73 -0.75 -7.23 6.05
N ILE A 74 -1.77 -6.52 5.55
CA ILE A 74 -3.01 -6.25 6.28
C ILE A 74 -4.21 -6.55 5.37
N LYS A 75 -5.21 -7.22 5.93
CA LYS A 75 -6.58 -7.29 5.43
C LYS A 75 -7.44 -6.43 6.34
N MET A 76 -7.95 -5.34 5.79
CA MET A 76 -8.78 -4.38 6.49
C MET A 76 -10.14 -4.99 6.81
N ILE A 77 -10.89 -4.36 7.74
CA ILE A 77 -12.23 -4.80 8.16
C ILE A 77 -13.26 -4.95 7.04
N ASP A 78 -13.06 -4.29 5.89
CA ASP A 78 -13.89 -4.41 4.69
C ASP A 78 -13.36 -5.44 3.67
N GLY A 79 -12.30 -6.16 4.05
CA GLY A 79 -11.59 -7.11 3.22
C GLY A 79 -10.49 -6.50 2.34
N ALA A 80 -10.34 -5.18 2.25
CA ALA A 80 -9.30 -4.60 1.40
C ALA A 80 -7.89 -5.04 1.83
N LEU A 81 -7.01 -5.34 0.86
CA LEU A 81 -5.67 -5.84 1.14
C LEU A 81 -4.62 -4.74 0.97
N ILE A 82 -3.66 -4.68 1.89
CA ILE A 82 -2.55 -3.73 1.86
C ILE A 82 -1.22 -4.48 1.82
N GLN A 83 -0.31 -4.01 0.96
CA GLN A 83 1.06 -4.54 0.82
C GLN A 83 2.10 -3.46 1.08
N PHE A 84 3.16 -3.86 1.80
CA PHE A 84 4.37 -3.09 2.02
C PHE A 84 5.59 -3.93 1.61
N LEU A 85 6.10 -3.72 0.40
CA LEU A 85 7.26 -4.45 -0.12
C LEU A 85 8.41 -3.47 -0.36
N TYR A 86 9.54 -3.69 0.31
CA TYR A 86 10.76 -2.89 0.14
C TYR A 86 11.96 -3.79 -0.12
N THR A 87 12.85 -3.35 -1.00
CA THR A 87 14.16 -3.98 -1.21
C THR A 87 15.26 -2.96 -1.04
N TYR A 88 16.21 -3.31 -0.19
CA TYR A 88 17.41 -2.54 0.09
C TYR A 88 18.64 -3.29 -0.42
N GLU A 89 19.65 -2.53 -0.84
CA GLU A 89 21.01 -3.03 -1.05
C GLU A 89 21.94 -2.20 -0.16
N ASN A 90 22.64 -2.87 0.76
CA ASN A 90 23.36 -2.24 1.86
C ASN A 90 22.41 -1.32 2.67
N SER A 91 22.61 0.01 2.59
CA SER A 91 21.78 1.02 3.26
C SER A 91 20.89 1.82 2.30
N SER A 92 20.92 1.51 1.00
CA SER A 92 20.19 2.22 -0.03
C SER A 92 18.90 1.48 -0.39
N LEU A 93 17.79 2.22 -0.46
CA LEU A 93 16.57 1.72 -1.04
C LEU A 93 16.76 1.55 -2.55
N ILE A 94 16.55 0.33 -3.07
CA ILE A 94 16.66 0.05 -4.50
C ILE A 94 15.32 -0.18 -5.18
N SER A 95 14.28 -0.59 -4.44
CA SER A 95 12.91 -0.63 -4.94
C SER A 95 11.88 -0.69 -3.80
N HIS A 96 10.66 -0.25 -4.08
CA HIS A 96 9.50 -0.58 -3.25
C HIS A 96 8.25 -0.78 -4.10
N ARG A 97 7.27 -1.49 -3.53
CA ARG A 97 5.90 -1.58 -4.01
C ARG A 97 4.96 -1.49 -2.82
N LEU A 98 4.14 -0.46 -2.82
CA LEU A 98 3.08 -0.26 -1.85
C LEU A 98 1.76 -0.39 -2.59
N ALA A 99 0.85 -1.22 -2.09
CA ALA A 99 -0.40 -1.49 -2.79
C ALA A 99 -1.60 -1.48 -1.85
N PHE A 100 -2.72 -0.98 -2.35
CA PHE A 100 -4.03 -1.05 -1.74
C PHE A 100 -4.98 -1.70 -2.75
N PHE A 101 -5.56 -2.84 -2.39
CA PHE A 101 -6.47 -3.62 -3.20
C PHE A 101 -7.85 -3.65 -2.51
N PRO A 102 -8.76 -2.72 -2.82
CA PRO A 102 -10.13 -2.74 -2.29
C PRO A 102 -10.81 -4.09 -2.54
N SER A 103 -11.65 -4.55 -1.62
CA SER A 103 -12.43 -5.77 -1.89
C SER A 103 -13.28 -5.59 -3.16
N PRO A 104 -13.23 -6.52 -4.13
CA PRO A 104 -14.07 -6.46 -5.33
C PRO A 104 -15.55 -6.70 -5.03
N ASN A 105 -15.83 -7.36 -3.89
CA ASN A 105 -17.18 -7.69 -3.49
C ASN A 105 -17.41 -7.28 -2.02
N LEU A 106 -18.28 -6.28 -1.83
CA LEU A 106 -18.76 -5.84 -0.51
C LEU A 106 -20.12 -6.47 -0.15
N GLU A 107 -20.67 -7.36 -0.99
CA GLU A 107 -22.01 -7.94 -0.82
C GLU A 107 -22.21 -8.59 0.56
N ALA A 108 -21.17 -9.20 1.15
CA ALA A 108 -21.26 -9.77 2.50
C ALA A 108 -21.61 -8.69 3.54
N PHE A 109 -20.99 -7.51 3.48
CA PHE A 109 -21.30 -6.37 4.35
C PHE A 109 -22.64 -5.71 3.99
N GLN A 110 -23.03 -5.76 2.72
CA GLN A 110 -24.27 -5.17 2.23
C GLN A 110 -25.52 -6.03 2.51
N ASN A 111 -25.35 -7.34 2.69
CA ASN A 111 -26.43 -8.26 3.04
C ASN A 111 -26.67 -8.33 4.55
N GLU A 112 -25.66 -8.02 5.37
CA GLU A 112 -25.75 -7.90 6.83
C GLU A 112 -25.74 -6.43 7.30
N SER A 113 -26.12 -5.50 6.41
CA SER A 113 -25.86 -4.07 6.58
C SER A 113 -26.49 -3.46 7.84
N GLU A 114 -27.62 -3.98 8.33
CA GLU A 114 -28.25 -3.48 9.57
C GLU A 114 -27.35 -3.60 10.82
N MET A 115 -26.46 -4.61 10.88
CA MET A 115 -25.54 -4.79 12.01
C MET A 115 -24.30 -3.86 11.90
N TYR A 116 -23.87 -3.54 10.68
CA TYR A 116 -22.63 -2.79 10.40
C TYR A 116 -22.86 -1.28 10.13
N GLU A 117 -24.05 -0.89 9.64
CA GLU A 117 -24.45 0.51 9.46
C GLU A 117 -24.51 1.28 10.79
N MET A 118 -24.69 0.57 11.90
CA MET A 118 -24.69 1.16 13.24
C MET A 118 -23.30 1.53 13.76
N ASP A 119 -22.23 0.97 13.19
CA ASP A 119 -20.86 1.23 13.62
C ASP A 119 -20.20 2.24 12.66
N GLU A 120 -20.02 3.48 13.14
CA GLU A 120 -19.58 4.65 12.35
C GLU A 120 -18.32 4.39 11.50
N ILE A 121 -17.48 3.44 11.93
CA ILE A 121 -16.24 3.07 11.24
C ILE A 121 -16.50 2.57 9.80
N TYR A 122 -17.66 1.94 9.55
CA TYR A 122 -17.97 1.31 8.25
C TYR A 122 -18.70 2.23 7.27
N ALA A 123 -19.12 3.43 7.70
CA ALA A 123 -19.93 4.34 6.90
C ALA A 123 -19.27 4.73 5.57
N ASP A 124 -17.94 4.86 5.55
CA ASP A 124 -17.19 5.24 4.34
C ASP A 124 -17.00 4.09 3.34
N ILE A 125 -17.31 2.85 3.73
CA ILE A 125 -16.81 1.65 3.06
C ILE A 125 -17.93 0.76 2.49
N ILE A 126 -19.16 0.88 3.01
CA ILE A 126 -20.28 -0.02 2.62
C ILE A 126 -21.08 0.51 1.41
N ALA A 127 -20.84 1.74 0.95
CA ALA A 127 -21.66 2.35 -0.10
C ALA A 127 -21.57 1.57 -1.44
N LYS A 128 -22.75 1.15 -1.93
CA LYS A 128 -22.90 0.28 -3.13
C LYS A 128 -22.39 0.88 -4.44
N ASN A 129 -22.16 2.18 -4.48
CA ASN A 129 -21.68 2.91 -5.66
C ASN A 129 -20.16 3.11 -5.68
N ILE A 130 -19.43 2.59 -4.69
CA ILE A 130 -17.96 2.67 -4.67
C ILE A 130 -17.41 1.67 -5.70
N LEU A 131 -16.70 2.19 -6.71
CA LEU A 131 -15.95 1.36 -7.64
C LEU A 131 -14.59 0.99 -7.00
N PRO A 132 -14.28 -0.30 -6.82
CA PRO A 132 -12.98 -0.70 -6.31
C PRO A 132 -11.88 -0.41 -7.35
N VAL A 133 -11.01 0.55 -7.04
CA VAL A 133 -9.85 0.90 -7.86
C VAL A 133 -8.58 0.58 -7.09
N PRO A 134 -7.78 -0.43 -7.49
CA PRO A 134 -6.52 -0.70 -6.83
C PRO A 134 -5.54 0.45 -7.03
N ILE A 135 -4.77 0.73 -5.99
CA ILE A 135 -3.78 1.81 -5.96
C ILE A 135 -2.42 1.20 -5.70
N ARG A 136 -1.41 1.62 -6.47
CA ARG A 136 -0.03 1.19 -6.26
C ARG A 136 0.95 2.34 -6.35
N LEU A 137 1.90 2.36 -5.44
CA LEU A 137 3.05 3.26 -5.47
C LEU A 137 4.31 2.41 -5.61
N ASP A 138 4.91 2.45 -6.80
CA ASP A 138 6.13 1.73 -7.12
C ASP A 138 7.32 2.70 -7.10
N TYR A 139 8.45 2.22 -6.59
CA TYR A 139 9.76 2.79 -6.82
C TYR A 139 10.63 1.72 -7.48
N ASP A 140 11.03 1.95 -8.73
CA ASP A 140 11.79 1.02 -9.55
C ASP A 140 12.72 1.77 -10.52
N PRO A 141 13.83 2.32 -10.03
CA PRO A 141 14.79 3.06 -10.85
C PRO A 141 15.49 2.17 -11.89
N LYS A 142 15.47 0.84 -11.75
CA LYS A 142 16.11 -0.07 -12.72
C LYS A 142 15.35 -0.14 -14.04
N ASN A 143 14.03 0.03 -14.00
CA ASN A 143 13.15 0.05 -15.18
C ASN A 143 12.80 1.47 -15.63
N TYR A 144 13.55 2.48 -15.18
CA TYR A 144 13.30 3.88 -15.50
C TYR A 144 13.35 4.15 -17.01
N GLN A 145 12.32 4.83 -17.50
CA GLN A 145 12.26 5.46 -18.81
C GLN A 145 11.65 6.84 -18.59
N GLU A 146 12.35 7.90 -18.99
CA GLU A 146 11.89 9.27 -18.75
C GLU A 146 10.45 9.45 -19.26
N ILE A 147 9.56 9.97 -18.40
CA ILE A 147 8.12 10.15 -18.65
C ILE A 147 7.32 8.83 -18.74
N ASP A 148 7.79 7.83 -19.49
CA ASP A 148 7.05 6.59 -19.76
C ASP A 148 7.01 5.61 -18.56
N HIS A 149 8.08 5.61 -17.76
CA HIS A 149 8.22 4.80 -16.56
C HIS A 149 9.04 5.55 -15.51
N PRO A 150 8.41 6.52 -14.79
CA PRO A 150 9.10 7.28 -13.76
C PRO A 150 9.71 6.37 -12.68
N LYS A 151 10.84 6.81 -12.11
CA LYS A 151 11.53 6.04 -11.06
C LYS A 151 10.59 5.75 -9.90
N CYS A 152 9.76 6.72 -9.51
CA CYS A 152 8.69 6.54 -8.56
C CYS A 152 7.37 7.00 -9.19
N HIS A 153 6.34 6.17 -9.14
CA HIS A 153 5.05 6.47 -9.75
C HIS A 153 3.86 5.85 -9.02
N LEU A 154 2.71 6.51 -9.15
CA LEU A 154 1.39 6.03 -8.76
C LEU A 154 0.70 5.37 -9.95
N THR A 155 0.10 4.21 -9.73
CA THR A 155 -0.84 3.57 -10.65
C THR A 155 -2.23 3.54 -10.03
N LEU A 156 -3.26 3.81 -10.84
CA LEU A 156 -4.66 3.64 -10.48
C LEU A 156 -5.27 2.59 -11.41
N GLY A 157 -5.91 1.56 -10.84
CA GLY A 157 -6.43 0.44 -11.62
C GLY A 157 -5.32 -0.41 -12.24
N GLN A 158 -5.66 -1.14 -13.30
CA GLN A 158 -4.74 -2.02 -14.04
C GLN A 158 -4.30 -1.44 -15.40
N PHE A 159 -4.46 -0.13 -15.58
CA PHE A 159 -4.09 0.52 -16.84
C PHE A 159 -2.57 0.51 -17.03
N LYS A 160 -2.10 -0.16 -18.09
CA LYS A 160 -0.66 -0.31 -18.41
C LYS A 160 0.12 1.01 -18.43
N ASN A 161 -0.52 2.08 -18.88
CA ASN A 161 0.10 3.40 -19.08
C ASN A 161 -0.26 4.41 -17.97
N CYS A 162 -1.06 4.03 -16.96
CA CYS A 162 -1.35 4.91 -15.84
C CYS A 162 -0.17 4.88 -14.86
N ARG A 163 0.81 5.76 -15.11
CA ARG A 163 1.98 5.97 -14.25
C ARG A 163 2.14 7.47 -13.99
N ILE A 164 1.50 7.94 -12.93
CA ILE A 164 1.58 9.34 -12.52
C ILE A 164 2.90 9.51 -11.75
N PRO A 165 3.83 10.39 -12.16
CA PRO A 165 5.09 10.57 -11.45
C PRO A 165 4.89 10.98 -9.99
N VAL A 166 5.78 10.52 -9.12
CA VAL A 166 5.82 10.84 -7.69
C VAL A 166 7.18 11.41 -7.34
N SER A 167 7.23 12.49 -6.55
CA SER A 167 8.47 13.24 -6.32
C SER A 167 9.58 12.41 -5.65
N SER A 168 9.22 11.49 -4.75
CA SER A 168 10.14 10.63 -4.01
C SER A 168 9.51 9.27 -3.69
N PRO A 169 10.33 8.26 -3.34
CA PRO A 169 9.85 7.06 -2.66
C PRO A 169 9.07 7.42 -1.39
N ILE A 170 8.21 6.51 -0.95
CA ILE A 170 7.24 6.75 0.14
C ILE A 170 7.48 5.78 1.29
N THR A 171 7.31 6.24 2.53
CA THR A 171 7.39 5.42 3.74
C THR A 171 6.07 4.70 4.01
N PRO A 172 6.07 3.59 4.78
CA PRO A 172 4.86 2.91 5.19
C PRO A 172 3.84 3.86 5.86
N LEU A 173 4.31 4.73 6.76
CA LEU A 173 3.45 5.69 7.47
C LEU A 173 2.77 6.69 6.52
N THR A 174 3.53 7.25 5.56
CA THR A 174 2.98 8.20 4.58
C THR A 174 1.94 7.53 3.68
N PHE A 175 2.21 6.30 3.22
CA PHE A 175 1.24 5.55 2.43
C PHE A 175 -0.01 5.22 3.23
N MET A 176 0.15 4.77 4.47
CA MET A 176 -0.99 4.39 5.30
C MET A 176 -1.84 5.59 5.72
N SER A 177 -1.20 6.75 5.94
CA SER A 177 -1.91 8.02 6.13
C SER A 177 -2.77 8.40 4.93
N LEU A 178 -2.27 8.23 3.70
CA LEU A 178 -3.07 8.43 2.49
C LEU A 178 -4.29 7.52 2.47
N ILE A 179 -4.10 6.22 2.74
CA ILE A 179 -5.18 5.24 2.69
C ILE A 179 -6.24 5.53 3.75
N LEU A 180 -5.84 5.70 5.01
CA LEU A 180 -6.78 5.97 6.11
C LEU A 180 -7.54 7.29 5.87
N ARG A 181 -6.84 8.37 5.51
CA ARG A 181 -7.48 9.67 5.30
C ARG A 181 -8.47 9.67 4.13
N SER A 182 -8.20 8.90 3.08
CA SER A 182 -8.97 8.95 1.83
C SER A 182 -10.08 7.91 1.74
N PHE A 183 -9.87 6.72 2.28
CA PHE A 183 -10.79 5.58 2.13
C PHE A 183 -11.43 5.12 3.46
N TYR A 184 -10.84 5.50 4.60
CA TYR A 184 -11.33 5.14 5.93
C TYR A 184 -11.46 6.41 6.79
N ASN A 185 -12.04 7.48 6.26
CA ASN A 185 -11.94 8.83 6.84
C ASN A 185 -12.53 8.94 8.25
N THR A 186 -13.63 8.25 8.50
CA THR A 186 -14.33 8.21 9.78
C THR A 186 -13.48 7.46 10.81
N ALA A 187 -12.91 6.31 10.43
CA ALA A 187 -11.93 5.59 11.24
C ALA A 187 -10.68 6.45 11.52
N PHE A 188 -10.17 7.15 10.50
CA PHE A 188 -9.03 8.04 10.60
C PHE A 188 -9.32 9.15 11.61
N LYS A 189 -10.45 9.87 11.51
CA LYS A 189 -10.84 10.91 12.47
C LYS A 189 -10.96 10.38 13.90
N LYS A 190 -11.48 9.16 14.07
CA LYS A 190 -11.66 8.51 15.39
C LYS A 190 -10.34 8.08 16.02
N PHE A 191 -9.36 7.65 15.22
CA PHE A 191 -8.14 7.02 15.70
C PHE A 191 -6.85 7.75 15.31
N THR A 192 -6.91 8.95 14.73
CA THR A 192 -5.72 9.68 14.24
C THR A 192 -4.65 9.84 15.31
N ASP A 193 -5.04 10.03 16.57
CA ASP A 193 -4.09 10.21 17.69
C ASP A 193 -3.35 8.92 18.06
N LYS A 194 -3.84 7.76 17.60
CA LYS A 194 -3.21 6.46 17.83
C LYS A 194 -2.16 6.12 16.77
N PHE A 195 -2.20 6.74 15.59
CA PHE A 195 -1.26 6.46 14.50
C PHE A 195 -0.08 7.45 14.53
N PRO A 196 1.17 6.99 14.34
CA PRO A 196 2.32 7.86 14.32
C PRO A 196 2.28 8.69 13.03
N SER A 197 2.73 9.93 13.15
CA SER A 197 2.97 10.77 11.98
C SER A 197 4.27 10.36 11.31
N SER A 198 4.28 10.38 9.96
CA SER A 198 5.52 10.24 9.22
C SER A 198 6.43 11.44 9.50
N GLN A 199 7.68 11.19 9.87
CA GLN A 199 8.67 12.24 10.12
C GLN A 199 9.83 12.18 9.11
N ASN A 200 9.82 11.18 8.23
CA ASN A 200 10.95 10.86 7.36
C ASN A 200 10.55 10.99 5.89
N LEU A 201 11.31 11.79 5.13
CA LEU A 201 11.23 11.87 3.68
C LEU A 201 12.40 11.12 3.03
N PHE A 202 12.10 10.36 1.99
CA PHE A 202 13.13 9.95 1.05
C PHE A 202 13.56 11.14 0.19
N SER A 203 14.79 11.09 -0.32
CA SER A 203 15.27 12.07 -1.29
C SER A 203 14.41 12.06 -2.56
N GLU A 204 14.25 13.23 -3.19
CA GLU A 204 13.57 13.33 -4.49
C GLU A 204 14.27 12.45 -5.55
N THR A 205 13.44 11.82 -6.38
CA THR A 205 13.91 10.99 -7.51
C THR A 205 13.30 11.42 -8.85
N ILE A 206 12.26 12.27 -8.81
CA ILE A 206 11.59 12.85 -9.98
C ILE A 206 12.53 13.75 -10.77
N THR A 207 12.44 13.71 -12.10
CA THR A 207 13.26 14.55 -12.99
C THR A 207 12.62 15.90 -13.30
N ASP A 208 13.40 16.85 -13.83
CA ASP A 208 12.87 18.15 -14.27
C ASP A 208 11.84 18.02 -15.41
N ALA A 209 11.96 16.98 -16.24
CA ALA A 209 10.97 16.67 -17.27
C ALA A 209 9.65 16.19 -16.63
N GLU A 210 9.72 15.29 -15.66
CA GLU A 210 8.55 14.78 -14.93
C GLU A 210 7.87 15.86 -14.07
N LYS A 211 8.64 16.81 -13.50
CA LYS A 211 8.11 17.99 -12.77
C LYS A 211 7.21 18.89 -13.64
N LYS A 212 7.33 18.82 -14.97
CA LYS A 212 6.46 19.56 -15.91
C LYS A 212 5.13 18.84 -16.20
N LEU A 213 4.97 17.60 -15.74
CA LEU A 213 3.72 16.83 -15.83
C LEU A 213 2.90 17.01 -14.55
N LEU A 214 1.63 16.59 -14.61
CA LEU A 214 0.86 16.35 -13.39
C LEU A 214 1.55 15.24 -12.61
N HIS A 215 1.99 15.55 -11.39
CA HIS A 215 2.73 14.65 -10.53
C HIS A 215 2.24 14.80 -9.08
N ILE A 216 2.59 13.81 -8.25
CA ILE A 216 2.34 13.85 -6.81
C ILE A 216 3.61 14.31 -6.11
N ASN A 217 3.49 15.36 -5.33
CA ASN A 217 4.57 15.81 -4.46
C ASN A 217 4.39 15.26 -3.03
N ILE A 218 5.46 14.76 -2.44
CA ILE A 218 5.49 14.27 -1.06
C ILE A 218 6.19 15.32 -0.20
N VAL A 219 5.44 15.88 0.74
CA VAL A 219 5.90 16.83 1.76
C VAL A 219 5.31 16.42 3.11
N ILE A 220 6.08 16.60 4.18
CA ILE A 220 5.65 16.39 5.57
C ILE A 220 5.97 17.61 6.41
#